data_AF-A0A176FRT9-F1
#
_entry.id   AF-A0A176FRT9-F1
#
_cell.length_a   1.000
_cell.length_b   1.000
_cell.length_c   1.000
_cell.angle_alpha   90.00
_cell.angle_beta   90.00
_cell.angle_gamma   90.00
#
_symmetry.space_group_name_H-M   'P 1'
#
loop_
_entity.id
_entity.type
_entity.pdbx_description
1 polymer ?
#
loop_
_entity_poly.entity_id
_entity_poly.type
_entity_poly.pdbx_seq_one_letter_code
_entity_poly.pdbx_strand_id
1 'polypeptide(L)'
;MARPPLPPFTRETAAEKVRLAEDAWNSRDPETVAKAYTPDSLWRNRAEFIEGRAEIVRFLSRKWAREHEYRLIKELWSFGEARIAVRFAYEWCDEGGRWFRSYGNENWEFAGDGLMRRR
;
A
#
# COMPACT_ATOMS: atom_id res chain seq x y z
N MET A 1 -14.59 6.75 10.38
CA MET A 1 -15.28 5.46 10.15
C MET A 1 -14.24 4.36 10.16
N ALA A 2 -14.55 3.22 10.77
CA ALA A 2 -13.65 2.07 10.79
C ALA A 2 -13.52 1.44 9.39
N ARG A 3 -12.33 0.89 9.08
CA ARG A 3 -12.01 0.20 7.84
C ARG A 3 -11.58 -1.23 8.15
N PRO A 4 -12.53 -2.18 8.30
CA PRO A 4 -12.18 -3.57 8.55
C PRO A 4 -11.33 -4.17 7.41
N PRO A 5 -10.59 -5.26 7.66
CA PRO A 5 -10.37 -5.90 8.96
C PRO A 5 -9.61 -5.01 9.97
N LEU A 6 -9.93 -5.14 11.26
CA LEU A 6 -9.35 -4.36 12.35
C LEU A 6 -8.30 -5.18 13.12
N PRO A 7 -7.27 -4.54 13.70
CA PRO A 7 -6.33 -5.22 14.58
C PRO A 7 -6.96 -5.54 15.96
N PRO A 8 -6.49 -6.58 16.70
CA PRO A 8 -5.40 -7.47 16.33
C PRO A 8 -5.79 -8.46 15.21
N PHE A 9 -4.87 -8.72 14.30
CA PHE A 9 -5.13 -9.59 13.15
C PHE A 9 -5.00 -11.08 13.47
N THR A 10 -5.81 -11.89 12.80
CA THR A 10 -5.59 -13.33 12.61
C THR A 10 -4.90 -13.53 11.26
N ARG A 11 -4.52 -14.77 10.93
CA ARG A 11 -3.92 -15.08 9.63
C ARG A 11 -4.88 -14.77 8.49
N GLU A 12 -6.15 -15.10 8.66
CA GLU A 12 -7.23 -14.91 7.69
C GLU A 12 -7.47 -13.41 7.48
N THR A 13 -7.63 -12.64 8.56
CA THR A 13 -7.91 -11.21 8.44
C THR A 13 -6.69 -10.41 7.99
N ALA A 14 -5.47 -10.86 8.31
CA ALA A 14 -4.24 -10.28 7.74
C ALA A 14 -4.15 -10.54 6.24
N ALA A 15 -4.44 -11.76 5.77
CA ALA A 15 -4.43 -12.09 4.35
C ALA A 15 -5.51 -11.30 3.58
N GLU A 16 -6.71 -11.16 4.16
CA GLU A 16 -7.77 -10.31 3.62
C GLU A 16 -7.33 -8.84 3.55
N LYS A 17 -6.69 -8.31 4.60
CA LYS A 17 -6.17 -6.95 4.62
C LYS A 17 -5.13 -6.71 3.51
N VAL A 18 -4.26 -7.70 3.26
CA VAL A 18 -3.28 -7.67 2.16
C VAL A 18 -3.97 -7.67 0.80
N ARG A 19 -4.99 -8.51 0.59
CA ARG A 19 -5.75 -8.54 -0.68
C ARG A 19 -6.49 -7.23 -0.93
N LEU A 20 -7.19 -6.69 0.08
CA LEU A 20 -7.87 -5.40 -0.05
C LEU A 20 -6.90 -4.24 -0.38
N ALA A 21 -5.68 -4.30 0.15
CA ALA A 21 -4.63 -3.35 -0.22
C ALA A 21 -4.13 -3.58 -1.67
N GLU A 22 -3.97 -4.83 -2.10
CA GLU A 22 -3.65 -5.15 -3.51
C GLU A 22 -4.69 -4.59 -4.47
N ASP A 23 -5.98 -4.83 -4.21
CA ASP A 23 -7.09 -4.36 -5.04
C ASP A 23 -7.11 -2.84 -5.13
N ALA A 24 -6.95 -2.16 -4.00
CA ALA A 24 -6.90 -0.70 -3.95
C ALA A 24 -5.74 -0.16 -4.80
N TRP A 25 -4.54 -0.73 -4.69
CA TRP A 25 -3.39 -0.28 -5.48
C TRP A 25 -3.53 -0.60 -6.98
N ASN A 26 -4.20 -1.69 -7.35
CA ASN A 26 -4.47 -2.03 -8.76
C ASN A 26 -5.53 -1.13 -9.41
N SER A 27 -6.33 -0.40 -8.62
CA SER A 27 -7.20 0.67 -9.16
C SER A 27 -6.39 1.81 -9.79
N ARG A 28 -5.14 2.01 -9.34
CA ARG A 28 -4.28 3.15 -9.72
C ARG A 28 -4.94 4.52 -9.50
N ASP A 29 -5.87 4.60 -8.55
CA ASP A 29 -6.52 5.84 -8.12
C ASP A 29 -5.89 6.37 -6.81
N PRO A 30 -5.15 7.50 -6.86
CA PRO A 30 -4.49 8.09 -5.69
C PRO A 30 -5.43 8.37 -4.52
N GLU A 31 -6.62 8.89 -4.77
CA GLU A 31 -7.57 9.30 -3.74
C GLU A 31 -8.20 8.07 -3.07
N THR A 32 -8.54 7.07 -3.86
CA THR A 32 -9.07 5.79 -3.34
C THR A 32 -8.04 5.07 -2.48
N VAL A 33 -6.77 5.04 -2.89
CA VAL A 33 -5.70 4.43 -2.09
C VAL A 33 -5.42 5.23 -0.82
N ALA A 34 -5.35 6.56 -0.88
CA ALA A 34 -5.05 7.41 0.28
C ALA A 34 -6.07 7.26 1.42
N LYS A 35 -7.33 6.90 1.13
CA LYS A 35 -8.38 6.63 2.13
C LYS A 35 -8.07 5.45 3.06
N ALA A 36 -7.13 4.56 2.71
CA ALA A 36 -6.71 3.44 3.55
C ALA A 36 -5.72 3.83 4.67
N TYR A 37 -5.23 5.08 4.67
CA TYR A 37 -4.21 5.57 5.58
C TYR A 37 -4.81 6.58 6.57
N THR A 38 -4.21 6.76 7.75
CA THR A 38 -4.62 7.83 8.68
C THR A 38 -4.31 9.21 8.08
N PRO A 39 -5.02 10.28 8.49
CA PRO A 39 -4.75 11.64 7.99
C PRO A 39 -3.28 12.08 8.15
N ASP A 40 -2.62 11.58 9.19
CA ASP A 40 -1.25 11.82 9.64
C ASP A 40 -0.29 10.63 9.36
N SER A 41 -0.67 9.73 8.45
CA SER A 41 0.13 8.53 8.15
C SER A 41 1.55 8.86 7.69
N LEU A 42 2.53 8.14 8.22
CA LEU A 42 3.95 8.33 7.90
C LEU A 42 4.46 7.20 7.01
N TRP A 43 4.98 7.51 5.83
CA TRP A 43 5.63 6.51 4.98
C TRP A 43 7.11 6.81 4.79
N ARG A 44 7.86 5.73 4.57
CA ARG A 44 9.11 5.79 3.79
C ARG A 44 9.01 4.90 2.56
N ASN A 45 8.88 5.51 1.38
CA ASN A 45 8.91 4.78 0.11
C ASN A 45 10.27 4.92 -0.56
N ARG A 46 11.05 3.83 -0.60
CA ARG A 46 12.46 3.86 -1.05
C ARG A 46 13.26 4.89 -0.22
N ALA A 47 13.63 6.01 -0.83
CA ALA A 47 14.37 7.12 -0.22
C ALA A 47 13.48 8.36 0.03
N GLU A 48 12.19 8.31 -0.29
CA GLU A 48 11.24 9.40 -0.09
C GLU A 48 10.46 9.23 1.22
N PHE A 49 10.31 10.31 1.97
CA PHE A 49 9.45 10.39 3.16
C PHE A 49 8.18 11.16 2.79
N ILE A 50 7.03 10.65 3.26
CA ILE A 50 5.70 11.13 2.87
C ILE A 50 4.85 11.21 4.13
N GLU A 51 4.29 12.38 4.42
CA GLU A 51 3.49 12.65 5.62
C GLU A 51 2.06 13.05 5.27
N GLY A 52 1.12 12.20 5.71
CA GLY A 52 -0.31 12.42 5.60
C GLY A 52 -0.90 12.17 4.22
N ARG A 53 -2.24 12.17 4.16
CA ARG A 53 -3.00 11.78 2.96
C ARG A 53 -2.70 12.66 1.74
N ALA A 54 -2.53 13.96 1.94
CA ALA A 54 -2.26 14.88 0.83
C ALA A 54 -0.93 14.56 0.14
N GLU A 55 0.11 14.20 0.90
CA GLU A 55 1.40 13.78 0.32
C GLU A 55 1.33 12.40 -0.30
N ILE A 56 0.58 11.49 0.30
CA ILE A 56 0.31 10.17 -0.28
C ILE A 56 -0.34 10.31 -1.66
N VAL A 57 -1.38 11.14 -1.79
CA VAL A 57 -2.02 11.43 -3.09
C VAL A 57 -1.01 11.99 -4.08
N ARG A 58 -0.22 12.99 -3.70
CA ARG A 58 0.83 13.57 -4.57
C ARG A 58 1.84 12.52 -5.03
N PHE A 59 2.31 11.68 -4.12
CA PHE A 59 3.26 10.60 -4.44
C PHE A 59 2.66 9.60 -5.41
N LEU A 60 1.43 9.13 -5.15
CA LEU A 60 0.74 8.14 -5.98
C LEU A 60 0.43 8.68 -7.38
N SER A 61 0.03 9.95 -7.49
CA SER A 61 -0.16 10.61 -8.79
C SER A 61 1.12 10.61 -9.62
N ARG A 62 2.27 10.96 -9.01
CA ARG A 62 3.57 10.91 -9.71
C ARG A 62 3.98 9.48 -10.05
N LYS A 63 3.72 8.52 -9.17
CA LYS A 63 4.04 7.11 -9.38
C LYS A 63 3.36 6.58 -10.63
N TRP A 64 2.04 6.74 -10.75
CA TRP A 64 1.28 6.18 -11.87
C TRP A 64 1.29 7.04 -13.13
N ALA A 65 1.75 8.30 -13.06
CA ALA A 65 2.14 9.04 -14.25
C ALA A 65 3.37 8.43 -14.94
N ARG A 66 4.27 7.79 -14.18
CA ARG A 66 5.51 7.16 -14.69
C ARG A 66 5.36 5.67 -14.94
N GLU A 67 4.67 4.96 -14.05
CA GLU A 67 4.57 3.51 -14.06
C GLU A 67 3.32 3.03 -14.81
N HIS A 68 3.39 2.96 -16.14
CA HIS A 68 2.27 2.56 -17.00
C HIS A 68 2.01 1.05 -16.95
N GLU A 69 0.79 0.63 -17.31
CA GLU A 69 0.36 -0.79 -17.26
C GLU A 69 0.63 -1.47 -15.91
N TYR A 70 0.64 -0.69 -14.82
CA TYR A 70 0.96 -1.16 -13.47
C TYR A 70 0.03 -2.31 -13.06
N ARG A 71 0.62 -3.47 -12.73
CA ARG A 71 -0.05 -4.65 -12.17
C ARG A 71 0.71 -5.15 -10.94
N LEU A 72 0.03 -5.24 -9.81
CA LEU A 72 0.62 -5.57 -8.52
C LEU A 72 0.04 -6.87 -7.96
N ILE A 73 0.91 -7.68 -7.37
CA ILE A 73 0.55 -8.81 -6.51
C ILE A 73 1.22 -8.62 -5.14
N LYS A 74 0.45 -8.77 -4.07
CA LYS A 74 0.88 -8.75 -2.68
C LYS A 74 0.63 -10.11 -2.04
N GLU A 75 1.53 -10.50 -1.14
CA GLU A 75 1.45 -11.74 -0.39
C GLU A 75 1.79 -11.47 1.08
N LEU A 76 0.97 -12.01 1.98
CA LEU A 76 1.23 -11.97 3.42
C LEU A 76 2.52 -12.74 3.72
N TRP A 77 3.47 -12.07 4.40
CA TRP A 77 4.69 -12.71 4.89
C TRP A 77 4.59 -13.11 6.35
N SER A 78 4.20 -12.16 7.21
CA SER A 78 3.94 -12.39 8.64
C SER A 78 3.03 -11.31 9.19
N PHE A 79 2.48 -11.52 10.38
CA PHE A 79 1.65 -10.54 11.08
C PHE A 79 1.84 -10.67 12.60
N GLY A 80 1.47 -9.63 13.34
CA GLY A 80 1.46 -9.63 14.80
C GLY A 80 0.75 -8.39 15.33
N GLU A 81 -0.21 -8.59 16.24
CA GLU A 81 -1.06 -7.52 16.79
C GLU A 81 -1.63 -6.60 15.69
N ALA A 82 -1.19 -5.34 15.63
CA ALA A 82 -1.59 -4.33 14.66
C ALA A 82 -0.63 -4.17 13.47
N ARG A 83 0.27 -5.13 13.24
CA ARG A 83 1.29 -5.08 12.19
C ARG A 83 1.18 -6.23 11.21
N ILE A 84 1.50 -5.93 9.95
CA ILE A 84 1.56 -6.91 8.85
C ILE A 84 2.86 -6.66 8.06
N ALA A 85 3.62 -7.72 7.79
CA ALA A 85 4.73 -7.72 6.85
C ALA A 85 4.28 -8.35 5.53
N VAL A 86 4.63 -7.72 4.41
CA VAL A 86 4.14 -8.08 3.09
C VAL A 86 5.29 -8.17 2.10
N ARG A 87 5.23 -9.19 1.25
CA ARG A 87 6.04 -9.29 0.03
C ARG A 87 5.17 -8.89 -1.14
N PHE A 88 5.74 -8.22 -2.12
CA PHE A 88 5.00 -7.89 -3.33
C PHE A 88 5.91 -7.83 -4.56
N ALA A 89 5.29 -8.00 -5.71
CA ALA A 89 5.90 -7.70 -7.00
C ALA A 89 4.92 -6.90 -7.85
N TYR A 90 5.43 -5.95 -8.63
CA TYR A 90 4.64 -5.28 -9.65
C TYR A 90 5.39 -5.15 -10.96
N GLU A 91 4.64 -5.24 -12.05
CA GLU A 91 5.11 -5.04 -13.41
C GLU A 91 4.56 -3.74 -13.97
N TRP A 92 5.36 -3.06 -14.79
CA TRP A 92 5.01 -1.79 -15.42
C TRP A 92 5.96 -1.51 -16.60
N CYS A 93 5.58 -0.57 -17.46
CA CYS A 93 6.47 -0.01 -18.48
C CYS A 93 6.61 1.51 -18.35
N ASP A 94 7.78 2.05 -18.72
CA ASP A 94 8.01 3.50 -18.79
C ASP A 94 7.47 4.10 -20.10
N GLU A 95 7.55 5.43 -20.24
CA GLU A 95 7.12 6.15 -21.45
C GLU A 95 7.83 5.67 -22.74
N GLY A 96 9.03 5.08 -22.61
CA GLY A 96 9.79 4.49 -23.71
C GLY A 96 9.41 3.05 -24.03
N GLY A 97 8.41 2.48 -23.34
CA GLY A 97 7.95 1.10 -23.52
C GLY A 97 8.86 0.04 -22.91
N ARG A 98 9.87 0.42 -22.10
CA ARG A 98 10.73 -0.54 -21.41
C ARG A 98 9.98 -1.15 -20.23
N TRP A 99 9.95 -2.47 -20.16
CA TRP A 99 9.28 -3.20 -19.08
C TRP A 99 10.20 -3.43 -17.89
N PHE A 100 9.59 -3.38 -16.70
CA PHE A 100 10.25 -3.61 -15.43
C PHE A 100 9.41 -4.54 -14.56
N ARG A 101 10.09 -5.34 -13.74
CA ARG A 101 9.49 -6.01 -12.58
C ARG A 101 10.17 -5.51 -11.33
N SER A 102 9.38 -4.94 -10.42
CA SER A 102 9.84 -4.42 -9.15
C SER A 102 9.46 -5.38 -8.03
N TYR A 103 10.45 -5.83 -7.29
CA TYR A 103 10.28 -6.65 -6.09
C TYR A 103 10.36 -5.77 -4.85
N GLY A 104 9.48 -6.01 -3.88
CA GLY A 104 9.42 -5.17 -2.69
C GLY A 104 9.00 -5.89 -1.42
N ASN A 105 9.39 -5.28 -0.31
CA ASN A 105 8.92 -5.57 1.03
C ASN A 105 8.32 -4.30 1.62
N GLU A 106 7.22 -4.44 2.33
CA GLU A 106 6.59 -3.35 3.07
C GLU A 106 6.12 -3.86 4.43
N ASN A 107 6.20 -2.97 5.43
CA ASN A 107 5.78 -3.26 6.79
C ASN A 107 4.72 -2.24 7.18
N TRP A 108 3.54 -2.73 7.54
CA TRP A 108 2.39 -1.91 7.83
C TRP A 108 2.10 -1.92 9.32
N GLU A 109 1.73 -0.76 9.85
CA GLU A 109 1.18 -0.61 11.19
C GLU A 109 -0.16 0.10 11.12
N PHE A 110 -1.17 -0.45 11.77
CA PHE A 110 -2.55 0.03 11.71
C PHE A 110 -2.99 0.67 13.03
N ALA A 111 -3.83 1.70 12.94
CA ALA A 111 -4.58 2.23 14.07
C ALA A 111 -5.78 1.32 14.39
N GLY A 112 -6.42 1.53 15.56
CA GLY A 112 -7.55 0.71 16.02
C GLY A 112 -8.78 0.78 15.11
N ASP A 113 -8.89 1.81 14.28
CA ASP A 113 -9.94 1.94 13.26
C ASP A 113 -9.60 1.24 11.93
N GLY A 114 -8.47 0.54 11.86
CA GLY A 114 -8.05 -0.23 10.70
C GLY A 114 -7.40 0.59 9.58
N LEU A 115 -7.17 1.89 9.78
CA LEU A 115 -6.37 2.72 8.88
C LEU A 115 -4.88 2.52 9.13
N MET A 116 -4.07 2.51 8.07
CA MET A 116 -2.62 2.35 8.18
C MET A 116 -1.98 3.68 8.61
N ARG A 117 -1.25 3.67 9.73
CA ARG A 117 -0.56 4.85 10.28
C ARG A 117 0.93 4.90 9.94
N ARG A 118 1.55 3.76 9.63
CA ARG A 118 2.96 3.69 9.20
C ARG A 118 3.17 2.68 8.08
N ARG A 119 4.07 3.02 7.14
CA ARG A 119 4.45 2.17 5.99
C ARG A 119 5.91 2.30 5.59
#